data_AF-B8MMR4-F1
#
_entry.id   AF-B8MMR4-F1
#
_cell.length_a   1.000
_cell.length_b   1.000
_cell.length_c   1.000
_cell.angle_alpha   90.00
_cell.angle_beta   90.00
_cell.angle_gamma   90.00
#
_symmetry.space_group_name_H-M   'P 1'
#
loop_
_entity.id
_entity.type
_entity.pdbx_description
1 polymer ?
#
loop_
_entity_poly.entity_id
_entity_poly.type
_entity_poly.pdbx_seq_one_letter_code
_entity_poly.pdbx_strand_id
1 'polypeptide(L)' 'MKLLQPSSRLMNRFSVLKIPALGGAISLSHPLGSSGSRILTTLLHQLQPGEYGVAAICNGGGAATAVVVQRLDQVA' A
#
# COMPACT_ATOMS: atom_id res chain seq x y z
N MET A 1 -5.52 -21.59 15.99
CA MET A 1 -5.63 -21.55 14.51
C MET A 1 -6.76 -20.59 14.11
N LYS A 2 -6.49 -19.28 14.05
CA LYS A 2 -7.44 -18.31 13.47
C LYS A 2 -7.29 -18.41 11.96
N LEU A 3 -8.33 -18.91 11.30
CA LEU A 3 -8.42 -19.06 9.86
C LEU A 3 -8.05 -17.74 9.18
N LEU A 4 -7.04 -17.80 8.30
CA LEU A 4 -6.76 -16.79 7.29
C LEU A 4 -8.09 -16.45 6.60
N GLN A 5 -8.63 -15.26 6.88
CA GLN A 5 -9.84 -14.81 6.21
C GLN A 5 -9.58 -14.80 4.70
N PRO A 6 -10.45 -15.40 3.88
CA PRO A 6 -10.23 -15.51 2.44
C PRO A 6 -10.13 -14.12 1.82
N SER A 7 -9.05 -13.93 1.07
CA SER A 7 -8.57 -12.68 0.45
C SER A 7 -9.62 -11.95 -0.42
N SER A 8 -10.71 -12.64 -0.79
CA SER A 8 -11.81 -12.10 -1.60
C SER A 8 -12.73 -11.13 -0.83
N ARG A 9 -12.82 -11.19 0.50
CA ARG A 9 -13.67 -10.28 1.30
C ARG A 9 -13.00 -8.96 1.69
N LEU A 10 -11.67 -8.86 1.54
CA LEU A 10 -10.89 -7.66 1.85
C LEU A 10 -10.97 -6.61 0.74
N MET A 11 -11.02 -7.04 -0.54
CA MET A 11 -11.06 -6.14 -1.69
C MET A 11 -12.29 -5.22 -1.71
N ASN A 12 -13.44 -5.69 -1.21
CA ASN A 12 -14.70 -4.94 -1.24
C ASN A 12 -14.89 -3.99 -0.04
N ARG A 13 -13.85 -3.80 0.79
CA ARG A 13 -13.86 -2.92 1.98
C ARG A 13 -12.97 -1.68 1.86
N PHE A 14 -12.36 -1.42 0.70
CA PHE A 14 -11.70 -0.13 0.42
C PHE A 14 -12.73 0.97 0.12
N SER A 15 -13.76 1.14 0.96
CA SER A 15 -14.84 2.10 0.70
C SER A 15 -14.49 3.55 1.09
N VAL A 16 -13.32 3.78 1.69
CA VAL A 16 -12.69 5.12 1.79
C VAL A 16 -11.18 4.93 1.58
N LEU A 17 -10.68 5.22 0.38
CA LEU A 17 -9.23 5.24 0.13
C LEU A 17 -8.63 6.42 0.89
N LYS A 18 -8.06 6.14 2.06
CA LYS A 18 -7.22 7.12 2.77
C LYS A 18 -5.92 7.30 1.98
N ILE A 19 -5.88 8.37 1.21
CA ILE A 19 -4.71 8.75 0.41
C ILE A 19 -3.63 9.31 1.37
N PRO A 20 -2.32 9.05 1.11
CA PRO A 20 -1.25 9.55 1.97
C PRO A 20 -1.30 11.08 2.12
N ALA A 21 -1.44 11.57 3.35
CA ALA A 21 -1.49 13.00 3.67
C ALA A 21 -0.17 13.73 3.39
N LEU A 22 0.94 13.00 3.28
CA LEU A 22 2.27 13.53 3.00
C LEU A 22 2.47 13.94 1.53
N GLY A 23 1.47 13.74 0.66
CA GLY A 23 1.54 14.06 -0.77
C GLY A 23 2.02 12.91 -1.64
N GLY A 24 1.95 13.09 -2.97
CA GLY A 24 2.20 12.06 -3.98
C GLY A 24 3.26 12.43 -5.01
N ALA A 25 3.29 11.69 -6.12
CA ALA A 25 4.26 11.86 -7.20
C ALA A 25 4.27 13.27 -7.84
N ILE A 26 3.12 13.94 -7.88
CA ILE A 26 2.98 15.29 -8.45
C ILE A 26 3.76 16.32 -7.62
N SER A 27 3.63 16.29 -6.30
CA SER A 27 4.25 17.28 -5.40
C SER A 27 5.69 16.93 -5.00
N LEU A 28 6.06 15.65 -5.07
CA LEU A 28 7.32 15.15 -4.50
C LEU A 28 8.23 14.47 -5.52
N SER A 29 7.97 14.66 -6.81
CA SER A 29 8.61 14.00 -7.97
C SER A 29 8.32 12.50 -8.15
N HIS A 30 8.53 12.02 -9.38
CA HIS A 30 8.32 10.64 -9.82
C HIS A 30 9.59 10.03 -10.44
N PRO A 31 10.62 9.72 -9.63
CA PRO A 31 11.77 8.97 -10.12
C PRO A 31 11.30 7.56 -10.53
N LEU A 32 11.25 7.26 -11.82
CA LEU A 32 10.58 6.06 -12.38
C LEU A 32 10.98 4.76 -11.67
N GLY A 33 12.28 4.56 -11.42
CA GLY A 33 12.79 3.35 -10.77
C GLY A 33 12.61 3.28 -9.25
N SER A 34 12.36 4.40 -8.57
CA SER A 34 12.30 4.48 -7.10
C SER A 34 10.90 4.82 -6.57
N SER A 35 9.99 5.27 -7.43
CA SER A 35 8.65 5.69 -7.02
C SER A 35 7.85 4.57 -6.34
N GLY A 36 8.01 3.32 -6.78
CA GLY A 36 7.37 2.16 -6.16
C GLY A 36 7.85 1.89 -4.72
N SER A 37 9.16 1.82 -4.50
CA SER A 37 9.73 1.62 -3.16
C SER A 37 9.44 2.81 -2.24
N ARG A 38 9.45 4.02 -2.79
CA ARG A 38 9.11 5.26 -2.10
C ARG A 38 7.67 5.26 -1.58
N ILE A 39 6.67 4.98 -2.42
CA ILE A 39 5.27 4.96 -1.96
C ILE A 39 5.03 3.83 -0.94
N LEU A 40 5.69 2.68 -1.11
CA LEU A 40 5.63 1.58 -0.15
C LEU A 40 6.21 1.99 1.20
N THR A 41 7.37 2.66 1.20
CA THR A 41 8.02 3.14 2.42
C THR A 41 7.14 4.16 3.13
N THR A 42 6.57 5.12 2.40
CA THR A 42 5.62 6.10 2.95
C THR A 42 4.40 5.41 3.58
N LEU A 43 3.83 4.40 2.92
CA LEU A 43 2.71 3.62 3.44
C LEU A 43 3.05 2.93 4.75
N LEU A 44 4.20 2.24 4.83
CA LEU A 44 4.63 1.52 6.04
C LEU A 44 4.83 2.45 7.25
N HIS A 45 5.32 3.67 7.02
CA HIS A 45 5.47 4.69 8.08
C HIS A 45 4.12 5.25 8.55
N GLN A 46 3.09 5.22 7.70
CA GLN A 46 1.76 5.76 8.05
C GLN A 46 0.82 4.74 8.69
N LEU A 47 0.96 3.46 8.34
CA LEU A 47 0.13 2.39 8.92
C LEU A 47 0.37 2.28 10.43
N GLN A 48 -0.65 1.92 11.18
CA GLN A 48 -0.54 1.50 12.57
C GLN A 48 -0.48 -0.04 12.66
N PRO A 49 0.08 -0.62 13.74
CA PRO A 49 0.09 -2.07 13.89
C PRO A 49 -1.31 -2.68 13.78
N GLY A 50 -1.42 -3.78 13.04
CA GLY A 50 -2.69 -4.45 12.72
C GLY A 50 -3.44 -3.88 11.52
N GLU A 51 -3.08 -2.69 11.01
CA GLU A 51 -3.70 -2.11 9.82
C GLU A 51 -3.15 -2.74 8.52
N TYR A 52 -4.03 -2.81 7.53
CA TYR A 52 -3.70 -3.20 6.16
C TYR A 52 -3.59 -1.95 5.29
N GLY A 53 -2.62 -1.95 4.39
CA GLY A 53 -2.46 -0.93 3.37
C GLY A 53 -2.12 -1.52 2.02
N VAL A 54 -2.36 -0.73 0.97
CA VAL A 54 -2.05 -1.11 -0.41
C VAL A 54 -1.21 -0.03 -1.05
N ALA A 55 -0.05 -0.42 -1.56
CA ALA A 55 0.74 0.42 -2.46
C ALA A 55 0.51 -0.07 -3.89
N ALA A 56 0.10 0.83 -4.78
CA ALA A 56 -0.12 0.52 -6.19
C ALA A 56 0.52 1.60 -7.06
N ILE A 57 1.10 1.17 -8.20
CA ILE A 57 1.76 2.05 -9.16
C ILE A 57 1.43 1.57 -10.58
N CYS A 58 1.15 2.51 -11.48
CA CYS A 58 1.04 2.23 -12.91
C CYS A 58 2.43 2.23 -13.54
N ASN A 59 2.61 1.39 -14.55
CA ASN A 59 3.81 1.32 -15.35
C ASN A 59 3.45 1.68 -16.81
N GLY A 60 4.40 2.24 -17.56
CA GLY A 60 4.22 2.47 -18.99
C GLY A 60 3.90 1.16 -19.74
N GLY A 61 3.17 1.26 -20.85
CA GLY A 61 2.79 0.08 -21.64
C GLY A 61 1.53 -0.66 -21.15
N GLY A 62 0.75 -0.04 -20.25
CA GLY A 62 -0.56 -0.58 -19.83
C GLY A 62 -0.50 -1.59 -18.68
N ALA A 63 0.62 -1.68 -17.98
CA ALA A 63 0.78 -2.54 -16.81
C ALA A 63 0.62 -1.77 -15.49
N ALA A 64 0.38 -2.48 -14.40
CA ALA A 64 0.39 -1.94 -13.05
C ALA A 64 0.85 -3.01 -12.05
N THR A 65 1.37 -2.57 -10.92
CA THR A 65 1.78 -3.45 -9.82
C THR A 65 1.15 -2.96 -8.53
N ALA A 66 0.64 -3.89 -7.71
CA ALA A 66 0.08 -3.59 -6.40
C ALA A 66 0.60 -4.58 -5.36
N VAL A 67 0.88 -4.08 -4.16
CA VAL A 67 1.34 -4.85 -3.01
C VAL A 67 0.42 -4.55 -1.83
N VAL A 68 -0.12 -5.60 -1.23
CA VAL A 68 -0.86 -5.52 0.03
C VAL A 68 0.09 -5.83 1.17
N VAL A 69 0.13 -4.96 2.18
CA VAL A 69 0.96 -5.14 3.38
C VAL A 69 0.10 -5.03 4.63
N GLN A 70 0.49 -5.76 5.68
CA GLN A 70 -0.04 -5.60 7.02
C GLN A 70 1.11 -5.14 7.93
N ARG A 71 0.90 -4.07 8.71
CA ARG A 71 1.91 -3.66 9.69
C ARG A 71 1.84 -4.56 10.91
N LEU A 72 2.96 -5.21 11.22
CA LEU A 72 3.10 -6.03 12.42
C LEU A 72 3.57 -5.15 13.59
N ASP A 73 3.14 -5.50 14.79
CA ASP A 73 3.59 -4.95 16.07
C ASP A 73 4.92 -5.59 16.50
N GLN A 74 4.98 -6.92 16.47
CA GLN A 74 6.20 -7.69 16.68
C GLN A 74 6.18 -8.92 15.78
N VAL A 75 7.37 -9.34 15.35
CA VAL A 75 7.55 -10.62 14.68
C VAL A 75 7.93 -11.62 15.76
N ALA A 76 7.07 -12.62 15.98
CA ALA A 76 7.31 -13.72 16.92
C ALA A 76 8.44 -14.64 16.43
#